data_AF-A0A368JP18-F1
#
_entry.id   AF-A0A368JP18-F1
#
_cell.length_a   1.000
_cell.length_b   1.000
_cell.length_c   1.000
_cell.angle_alpha   90.00
_cell.angle_beta   90.00
_cell.angle_gamma   90.00
#
_symmetry.space_group_name_H-M   'P 1'
#
loop_
_entity.id
_entity.type
_entity.pdbx_description
1 polymer ?
#
loop_
_entity_poly.entity_id
_entity_poly.type
_entity_poly.pdbx_seq_one_letter_code
_entity_poly.pdbx_strand_id
1 'polypeptide(L)'
;MKNIQIGTKSFTMPEAWAECTPEQLQALLPLQLVDPDSASPGSSALLKFAAAKVLLSASEKLLEQLNASQKWRLMRLASWIFTTKIQAKPFDSFTFDGVTYLLPEGGFSNTSAIEIAMANINYIAYVRKDQPSIQAVFQLVATLCRPIRPDTETFRSSTDWNGDSRELYNTILSDERAKTFQDKNLPLGVVMSVLQYFEFTNNRFLEGYKLAYEPSEDQDETPLYQNGEGLVTTFMDIAKLGVFGDFENVCKQNGHTVWLFLRDNNLKIKRANQRAERANI
;
A
#
# COMPACT_ATOMS: atom_id res chain seq x y z
N MET A 1 20.45 -6.21 8.80
CA MET A 1 21.57 -5.70 7.97
C MET A 1 22.79 -6.54 8.26
N LYS A 2 23.43 -7.05 7.21
CA LYS A 2 24.57 -7.97 7.32
C LYS A 2 25.86 -7.34 6.83
N ASN A 3 26.93 -7.47 7.61
CA ASN A 3 28.26 -7.07 7.18
C ASN A 3 28.88 -8.16 6.29
N ILE A 4 29.36 -7.76 5.12
CA ILE A 4 29.99 -8.62 4.13
C ILE A 4 31.39 -8.09 3.83
N GLN A 5 32.39 -8.94 4.01
CA GLN A 5 33.77 -8.61 3.68
C GLN A 5 34.16 -9.23 2.34
N ILE A 6 34.64 -8.40 1.42
CA ILE A 6 35.19 -8.82 0.12
C ILE A 6 36.62 -8.29 0.03
N GLY A 7 37.59 -9.19 0.24
CA GLY A 7 38.99 -8.82 0.37
C GLY A 7 39.20 -7.91 1.59
N THR A 8 39.70 -6.71 1.37
CA THR A 8 39.91 -5.69 2.41
C THR A 8 38.74 -4.73 2.59
N LYS A 9 37.71 -4.80 1.73
CA LYS A 9 36.55 -3.91 1.78
C LYS A 9 35.40 -4.54 2.56
N SER A 10 34.72 -3.72 3.35
CA SER A 10 33.51 -4.10 4.08
C SER A 10 32.30 -3.42 3.45
N PHE A 11 31.19 -4.14 3.35
CA PHE A 11 29.91 -3.70 2.82
C PHE A 11 28.80 -4.07 3.80
N THR A 12 27.71 -3.29 3.77
CA THR A 12 26.46 -3.60 4.47
C THR A 12 25.42 -4.03 3.44
N MET A 13 24.82 -5.20 3.63
CA MET A 13 23.78 -5.72 2.76
C MET A 13 22.44 -5.78 3.53
N PRO A 14 21.35 -5.23 2.97
CA PRO A 14 20.03 -5.36 3.55
C PRO A 14 19.57 -6.82 3.64
N GLU A 15 18.87 -7.16 4.73
CA GLU A 15 18.26 -8.46 4.97
C GLU A 15 16.73 -8.42 4.94
N ALA A 16 16.15 -7.22 4.85
CA ALA A 16 14.72 -6.99 4.74
C ALA A 16 14.44 -5.67 3.99
N TRP A 17 13.22 -5.53 3.47
CA TRP A 17 12.80 -4.35 2.71
C TRP A 17 12.94 -3.02 3.47
N ALA A 18 12.72 -3.03 4.79
CA ALA A 18 12.84 -1.83 5.63
C ALA A 18 14.27 -1.28 5.75
N GLU A 19 15.27 -2.07 5.34
CA GLU A 19 16.68 -1.69 5.35
C GLU A 19 17.17 -1.20 3.98
N CYS A 20 16.34 -1.30 2.94
CA CYS A 20 16.67 -0.88 1.59
C CYS A 20 16.49 0.63 1.39
N THR A 21 17.33 1.25 0.56
CA THR A 21 17.09 2.63 0.11
C THR A 21 15.94 2.69 -0.91
N PRO A 22 15.33 3.87 -1.16
CA PRO A 22 14.29 4.02 -2.18
C PRO A 22 14.73 3.56 -3.58
N GLU A 23 15.98 3.80 -3.95
CA GLU A 23 16.55 3.39 -5.24
C GLU A 23 16.69 1.86 -5.31
N GLN A 24 17.10 1.23 -4.21
CA GLN A 24 17.17 -0.22 -4.12
C GLN A 24 15.76 -0.84 -4.23
N LEU A 25 14.76 -0.31 -3.52
CA LEU A 25 13.38 -0.77 -3.62
C LEU A 25 12.87 -0.71 -5.06
N GLN A 26 13.10 0.43 -5.73
CA GLN A 26 12.64 0.63 -7.10
C GLN A 26 13.30 -0.34 -8.10
N ALA A 27 14.56 -0.69 -7.89
CA ALA A 27 15.28 -1.62 -8.75
C ALA A 27 14.97 -3.10 -8.44
N LEU A 28 14.67 -3.44 -7.18
CA LEU A 28 14.52 -4.83 -6.72
C LEU A 28 13.10 -5.37 -6.84
N LEU A 29 12.07 -4.57 -6.54
CA LEU A 29 10.69 -5.05 -6.55
C LEU A 29 10.23 -5.59 -7.90
N PRO A 30 10.58 -4.97 -9.06
CA PRO A 30 10.24 -5.53 -10.36
C PRO A 30 10.75 -6.96 -10.58
N LEU A 31 11.83 -7.37 -9.90
CA LEU A 31 12.36 -8.73 -10.00
C LEU A 31 11.40 -9.78 -9.42
N GLN A 32 10.46 -9.39 -8.55
CA GLN A 32 9.44 -10.29 -7.99
C GLN A 32 8.39 -10.72 -9.01
N LEU A 33 8.29 -10.05 -10.16
CA LEU A 33 7.38 -10.45 -11.24
C LEU A 33 7.83 -11.73 -11.95
N VAL A 34 9.05 -12.18 -11.69
CA VAL A 34 9.60 -13.41 -12.25
C VAL A 34 9.91 -14.36 -11.11
N ASP A 35 9.31 -15.54 -11.13
CA ASP A 35 9.67 -16.61 -10.20
C ASP A 35 11.02 -17.21 -10.64
N PRO A 36 12.11 -16.98 -9.88
CA PRO A 36 13.42 -17.48 -10.26
C PRO A 36 13.51 -19.01 -10.22
N ASP A 37 12.60 -19.71 -9.52
CA ASP A 37 12.62 -21.16 -9.42
C ASP A 37 11.85 -21.83 -10.57
N SER A 38 10.99 -21.07 -11.26
CA SER A 38 10.38 -21.48 -12.54
C SER A 38 11.32 -21.33 -13.75
N ALA A 39 12.40 -20.55 -13.59
CA ALA A 39 13.35 -20.23 -14.65
C ALA A 39 14.44 -21.31 -14.82
N SER A 40 15.10 -21.34 -15.98
CA SER A 40 16.28 -22.21 -16.16
C SER A 40 17.37 -21.88 -15.13
N PRO A 41 18.20 -22.86 -14.70
CA PRO A 41 19.20 -22.63 -13.65
C PRO A 41 20.12 -21.43 -13.91
N GLY A 42 20.51 -21.20 -15.17
CA GLY A 42 21.30 -20.04 -15.57
C GLY A 42 20.55 -18.71 -15.41
N SER A 43 19.28 -18.66 -15.81
CA SER A 43 18.45 -17.45 -15.68
C SER A 43 18.14 -17.14 -14.22
N SER A 44 17.86 -18.16 -13.41
CA SER A 44 17.68 -18.04 -11.96
C SER A 44 18.91 -17.43 -11.28
N ALA A 45 20.10 -17.90 -11.64
CA ALA A 45 21.36 -17.37 -11.14
C ALA A 45 21.58 -15.91 -11.58
N LEU A 46 21.26 -15.55 -12.82
CA LEU A 46 21.36 -14.16 -13.30
C LEU A 46 20.46 -13.21 -12.51
N LEU A 47 19.20 -13.59 -12.25
CA LEU A 47 18.25 -12.78 -11.47
C LEU A 47 18.71 -12.62 -10.02
N LYS A 48 19.07 -13.73 -9.36
CA LYS A 48 19.56 -13.71 -7.97
C LYS A 48 20.86 -12.92 -7.84
N PHE A 49 21.73 -12.98 -8.85
CA PHE A 49 22.96 -12.18 -8.86
C PHE A 49 22.66 -10.70 -9.10
N ALA A 50 21.77 -10.35 -10.03
CA ALA A 50 21.34 -8.98 -10.26
C ALA A 50 20.79 -8.33 -8.98
N ALA A 51 19.94 -9.05 -8.25
CA ALA A 51 19.44 -8.65 -6.94
C ALA A 51 20.59 -8.40 -5.93
N ALA A 52 21.55 -9.32 -5.86
CA ALA A 52 22.71 -9.17 -4.98
C ALA A 52 23.58 -7.95 -5.33
N LYS A 53 23.72 -7.61 -6.63
CA LYS A 53 24.46 -6.41 -7.07
C LYS A 53 23.82 -5.13 -6.52
N VAL A 54 22.49 -5.03 -6.62
CA VAL A 54 21.73 -3.86 -6.15
C VAL A 54 21.77 -3.74 -4.63
N LEU A 55 21.62 -4.86 -3.90
CA LEU A 55 21.66 -4.86 -2.44
C LEU A 55 23.03 -4.49 -1.87
N LEU A 56 24.11 -4.95 -2.50
CA LEU A 56 25.47 -4.71 -2.00
C LEU A 56 25.98 -3.31 -2.36
N SER A 57 25.44 -2.68 -3.41
CA SER A 57 25.89 -1.39 -3.95
C SER A 57 27.40 -1.33 -4.22
N ALA A 58 28.00 -2.48 -4.56
CA ALA A 58 29.43 -2.58 -4.86
C ALA A 58 29.71 -2.29 -6.34
N SER A 59 30.91 -1.77 -6.64
CA SER A 59 31.34 -1.53 -8.03
C SER A 59 31.34 -2.80 -8.87
N GLU A 60 30.89 -2.72 -10.12
CA GLU A 60 30.81 -3.88 -11.03
C GLU A 60 32.14 -4.62 -11.17
N LYS A 61 33.26 -3.88 -11.30
CA LYS A 61 34.62 -4.43 -11.37
C LYS A 61 34.96 -5.36 -10.19
N LEU A 62 34.51 -5.01 -8.98
CA LEU A 62 34.73 -5.84 -7.80
C LEU A 62 33.87 -7.12 -7.86
N LEU A 63 32.63 -6.99 -8.31
CA LEU A 63 31.67 -8.10 -8.41
C LEU A 63 32.06 -9.11 -9.49
N GLU A 64 32.67 -8.64 -10.58
CA GLU A 64 33.20 -9.47 -11.66
C GLU A 64 34.35 -10.36 -11.18
N GLN A 65 35.22 -9.83 -10.31
CA GLN A 65 36.37 -10.52 -9.72
C GLN A 65 35.99 -11.63 -8.74
N LEU A 66 34.72 -11.71 -8.34
CA LEU A 66 34.26 -12.76 -7.43
C LEU A 66 34.27 -14.13 -8.12
N ASN A 67 34.78 -15.14 -7.42
CA ASN A 67 34.71 -16.52 -7.88
C ASN A 67 33.28 -17.07 -7.76
N ALA A 68 33.03 -18.23 -8.38
CA ALA A 68 31.70 -18.84 -8.42
C ALA A 68 31.10 -19.10 -7.02
N SER A 69 31.92 -19.53 -6.04
CA SER A 69 31.47 -19.79 -4.67
C SER A 69 31.06 -18.49 -3.95
N GLN A 70 31.83 -17.42 -4.14
CA GLN A 70 31.50 -16.09 -3.60
C GLN A 70 30.21 -15.54 -4.21
N LYS A 71 30.07 -15.61 -5.53
CA LYS A 71 28.83 -15.20 -6.24
C LYS A 71 27.64 -16.00 -5.73
N TRP A 72 27.77 -17.32 -5.57
CA TRP A 72 26.72 -18.17 -5.04
C TRP A 72 26.29 -17.80 -3.61
N ARG A 73 27.25 -17.49 -2.73
CA ARG A 73 26.94 -17.01 -1.37
C ARG A 73 26.17 -15.70 -1.39
N LEU A 74 26.58 -14.74 -2.22
CA LEU A 74 25.86 -13.47 -2.37
C LEU A 74 24.43 -13.67 -2.91
N MET A 75 24.27 -14.52 -3.93
CA MET A 75 22.95 -14.87 -4.46
C MET A 75 22.02 -15.43 -3.38
N ARG A 76 22.53 -16.33 -2.53
CA ARG A 76 21.74 -16.88 -1.41
C ARG A 76 21.30 -15.82 -0.40
N LEU A 77 22.14 -14.82 -0.15
CA LEU A 77 21.80 -13.70 0.73
C LEU A 77 20.74 -12.77 0.11
N ALA A 78 20.64 -12.72 -1.22
CA ALA A 78 19.64 -11.90 -1.92
C ALA A 78 18.31 -12.63 -2.18
N SER A 79 18.24 -13.95 -1.96
CA SER A 79 17.06 -14.75 -2.32
C SER A 79 15.76 -14.32 -1.64
N TRP A 80 15.83 -13.67 -0.47
CA TRP A 80 14.63 -13.20 0.25
C TRP A 80 13.80 -12.20 -0.55
N ILE A 81 14.43 -11.45 -1.47
CA ILE A 81 13.75 -10.48 -2.33
C ILE A 81 12.63 -11.12 -3.13
N PHE A 82 12.75 -12.39 -3.52
CA PHE A 82 11.75 -13.04 -4.38
C PHE A 82 10.56 -13.60 -3.61
N THR A 83 10.63 -13.67 -2.28
CA THR A 83 9.62 -14.36 -1.45
C THR A 83 8.96 -13.47 -0.41
N THR A 84 9.57 -12.36 -0.02
CA THR A 84 9.03 -11.47 1.01
C THR A 84 8.35 -10.24 0.40
N LYS A 85 7.26 -9.78 1.03
CA LYS A 85 6.59 -8.51 0.66
C LYS A 85 6.97 -7.38 1.61
N ILE A 86 6.74 -6.14 1.18
CA ILE A 86 6.89 -4.96 2.03
C ILE A 86 5.90 -5.01 3.21
N GLN A 87 6.39 -4.65 4.41
CA GLN A 87 5.62 -4.66 5.66
C GLN A 87 5.72 -3.34 6.43
N ALA A 88 6.21 -2.27 5.80
CA ALA A 88 6.36 -0.95 6.39
C ALA A 88 6.27 0.11 5.28
N LYS A 89 6.20 1.39 5.66
CA LYS A 89 6.23 2.51 4.71
C LYS A 89 7.55 2.43 3.91
N PRO A 90 7.52 2.28 2.57
CA PRO A 90 8.73 2.02 1.78
C PRO A 90 9.62 3.25 1.65
N PHE A 91 9.02 4.43 1.60
CA PHE A 91 9.67 5.73 1.58
C PHE A 91 8.63 6.79 1.92
N ASP A 92 9.07 7.98 2.35
CA ASP A 92 8.16 9.07 2.68
C ASP A 92 7.56 9.73 1.43
N SER A 93 8.34 9.77 0.35
CA SER A 93 7.95 10.42 -0.89
C SER A 93 8.71 9.88 -2.10
N PHE A 94 8.21 10.17 -3.30
CA PHE A 94 8.92 10.00 -4.55
C PHE A 94 8.76 11.25 -5.42
N THR A 95 9.73 11.51 -6.30
CA THR A 95 9.64 12.60 -7.28
C THR A 95 9.28 12.04 -8.64
N PHE A 96 8.31 12.66 -9.30
CA PHE A 96 7.93 12.34 -10.66
C PHE A 96 7.58 13.62 -11.41
N ASP A 97 8.17 13.82 -12.59
CA ASP A 97 7.92 15.00 -13.43
C ASP A 97 8.14 16.34 -12.68
N GLY A 98 9.14 16.39 -11.81
CA GLY A 98 9.46 17.58 -10.99
C GLY A 98 8.55 17.81 -9.79
N VAL A 99 7.56 16.94 -9.55
CA VAL A 99 6.62 17.02 -8.43
C VAL A 99 6.94 15.95 -7.39
N THR A 100 6.97 16.35 -6.12
CA THR A 100 7.17 15.43 -4.99
C THR A 100 5.82 14.94 -4.47
N TYR A 101 5.59 13.63 -4.57
CA TYR A 101 4.40 12.95 -4.08
C TYR A 101 4.70 12.28 -2.75
N LEU A 102 3.92 12.61 -1.71
CA LEU A 102 4.05 12.00 -0.38
C LEU A 102 3.15 10.77 -0.27
N LEU A 103 3.63 9.74 0.42
CA LEU A 103 2.86 8.55 0.76
C LEU A 103 2.01 8.79 2.02
N PRO A 104 0.88 8.08 2.20
CA PRO A 104 0.13 8.13 3.43
C PRO A 104 0.93 7.54 4.59
N GLU A 105 0.64 7.99 5.81
CA GLU A 105 1.27 7.46 7.01
C GLU A 105 0.84 6.02 7.30
N GLY A 106 1.66 5.35 8.10
CA GLY A 106 1.45 3.96 8.51
C GLY A 106 0.06 3.73 9.10
N GLY A 107 -0.57 2.63 8.69
CA GLY A 107 -1.86 2.23 9.24
C GLY A 107 -3.06 3.04 8.75
N PHE A 108 -2.88 3.99 7.81
CA PHE A 108 -3.89 4.99 7.42
C PHE A 108 -4.18 6.04 8.50
N SER A 109 -3.21 6.31 9.38
CA SER A 109 -3.39 7.24 10.51
C SER A 109 -3.72 8.68 10.10
N ASN A 110 -3.32 9.12 8.91
CA ASN A 110 -3.64 10.45 8.35
C ASN A 110 -4.45 10.38 7.04
N THR A 111 -5.12 9.26 6.77
CA THR A 111 -5.88 9.04 5.53
C THR A 111 -7.37 9.26 5.77
N SER A 112 -8.02 9.97 4.84
CA SER A 112 -9.48 10.17 4.90
C SER A 112 -10.26 8.90 4.53
N ALA A 113 -11.52 8.82 4.96
CA ALA A 113 -12.40 7.68 4.69
C ALA A 113 -12.59 7.44 3.18
N ILE A 114 -12.75 8.52 2.40
CA ILE A 114 -12.92 8.42 0.95
C ILE A 114 -11.66 7.91 0.25
N GLU A 115 -10.46 8.29 0.70
CA GLU A 115 -9.21 7.79 0.14
C GLU A 115 -9.09 6.27 0.30
N ILE A 116 -9.43 5.73 1.47
CA ILE A 116 -9.40 4.28 1.72
C ILE A 116 -10.41 3.57 0.83
N ALA A 117 -11.63 4.11 0.69
CA ALA A 117 -12.66 3.51 -0.15
C ALA A 117 -12.25 3.50 -1.63
N MET A 118 -11.78 4.63 -2.16
CA MET A 118 -11.35 4.74 -3.55
C MET A 118 -10.10 3.89 -3.84
N ALA A 119 -9.15 3.81 -2.90
CA ALA A 119 -8.00 2.92 -3.03
C ALA A 119 -8.43 1.44 -3.08
N ASN A 120 -9.42 1.03 -2.29
CA ASN A 120 -9.98 -0.34 -2.34
C ASN A 120 -10.71 -0.63 -3.67
N ILE A 121 -11.51 0.32 -4.18
CA ILE A 121 -12.17 0.18 -5.49
C ILE A 121 -11.13 -0.03 -6.59
N ASN A 122 -10.09 0.81 -6.62
CA ASN A 122 -9.01 0.73 -7.59
C ASN A 122 -8.20 -0.56 -7.44
N TYR A 123 -7.92 -0.99 -6.20
CA TYR A 123 -7.25 -2.27 -5.94
C TYR A 123 -8.05 -3.45 -6.50
N ILE A 124 -9.34 -3.53 -6.17
CA ILE A 124 -10.24 -4.59 -6.66
C ILE A 124 -10.29 -4.59 -8.19
N ALA A 125 -10.42 -3.42 -8.82
CA ALA A 125 -10.41 -3.29 -10.27
C ALA A 125 -9.08 -3.78 -10.91
N TYR A 126 -7.95 -3.60 -10.23
CA TYR A 126 -6.66 -4.09 -10.69
C TYR A 126 -6.51 -5.62 -10.55
N VAL A 127 -6.95 -6.20 -9.43
CA VAL A 127 -6.74 -7.64 -9.13
C VAL A 127 -7.84 -8.57 -9.67
N ARG A 128 -8.85 -8.03 -10.36
CA ARG A 128 -9.91 -8.80 -11.00
C ARG A 128 -9.33 -9.83 -11.98
N LYS A 129 -9.79 -11.08 -11.88
CA LYS A 129 -9.26 -12.21 -12.68
C LYS A 129 -9.74 -12.20 -14.12
N ASP A 130 -10.96 -11.74 -14.34
CA ASP A 130 -11.65 -11.71 -15.63
C ASP A 130 -11.21 -10.52 -16.49
N GLN A 131 -11.11 -9.33 -15.88
CA GLN A 131 -10.74 -8.10 -16.57
C GLN A 131 -9.91 -7.18 -15.65
N PRO A 132 -8.61 -7.48 -15.45
CA PRO A 132 -7.75 -6.62 -14.65
C PRO A 132 -7.53 -5.27 -15.34
N SER A 133 -7.75 -4.18 -14.61
CA SER A 133 -7.49 -2.82 -15.10
C SER A 133 -6.10 -2.35 -14.69
N ILE A 134 -5.18 -2.26 -15.66
CA ILE A 134 -3.85 -1.68 -15.42
C ILE A 134 -3.98 -0.21 -15.02
N GLN A 135 -4.93 0.53 -15.59
CA GLN A 135 -5.16 1.92 -15.21
C GLN A 135 -5.52 2.08 -13.73
N ALA A 136 -6.20 1.09 -13.15
CA ALA A 136 -6.62 1.14 -11.76
C ALA A 136 -5.43 1.11 -10.78
N VAL A 137 -4.30 0.49 -11.13
CA VAL A 137 -3.11 0.57 -10.26
C VAL A 137 -2.54 1.99 -10.21
N PHE A 138 -2.56 2.73 -11.32
CA PHE A 138 -2.14 4.13 -11.34
C PHE A 138 -3.14 5.03 -10.61
N GLN A 139 -4.44 4.74 -10.70
CA GLN A 139 -5.47 5.43 -9.91
C GLN A 139 -5.32 5.18 -8.41
N LEU A 140 -4.95 3.96 -8.01
CA LEU A 140 -4.59 3.63 -6.62
C LEU A 140 -3.38 4.46 -6.16
N VAL A 141 -2.32 4.50 -6.97
CA VAL A 141 -1.12 5.28 -6.65
C VAL A 141 -1.46 6.77 -6.55
N ALA A 142 -2.22 7.34 -7.48
CA ALA A 142 -2.61 8.75 -7.46
C ALA A 142 -3.57 9.11 -6.32
N THR A 143 -4.39 8.15 -5.86
CA THR A 143 -5.28 8.31 -4.72
C THR A 143 -4.49 8.41 -3.42
N LEU A 144 -3.52 7.51 -3.22
CA LEU A 144 -2.73 7.43 -2.00
C LEU A 144 -1.58 8.45 -2.00
N CYS A 145 -0.93 8.66 -3.14
CA CYS A 145 0.26 9.47 -3.25
C CYS A 145 -0.10 10.81 -3.90
N ARG A 146 0.02 11.89 -3.14
CA ARG A 146 -0.39 13.23 -3.57
C ARG A 146 0.71 14.24 -3.30
N PRO A 147 0.77 15.35 -4.05
CA PRO A 147 1.71 16.42 -3.78
C PRO A 147 1.57 16.97 -2.38
N ILE A 148 2.65 17.54 -1.86
CA ILE A 148 2.58 18.39 -0.67
C ILE A 148 1.74 19.64 -0.98
N ARG A 149 0.95 20.09 -0.01
CA ARG A 149 0.18 21.32 -0.19
C ARG A 149 1.10 22.54 -0.23
N PRO A 150 0.84 23.52 -1.13
CA PRO A 150 1.60 24.76 -1.16
C PRO A 150 1.45 25.57 0.14
N ASP A 151 0.31 25.44 0.83
CA ASP A 151 -0.03 26.14 2.07
C ASP A 151 0.26 25.34 3.34
N THR A 152 1.11 24.31 3.28
CA THR A 152 1.32 23.36 4.40
C THR A 152 1.74 24.06 5.71
N GLU A 153 2.64 25.05 5.64
CA GLU A 153 3.12 25.76 6.84
C GLU A 153 1.98 26.49 7.56
N THR A 154 1.16 27.23 6.82
CA THR A 154 -0.01 27.92 7.37
C THR A 154 -1.12 26.95 7.79
N PHE A 155 -1.32 25.87 7.03
CA PHE A 155 -2.38 24.89 7.29
C PHE A 155 -2.12 24.10 8.57
N ARG A 156 -0.86 23.85 8.94
CA ARG A 156 -0.48 23.22 10.23
C ARG A 156 -0.92 24.01 11.46
N SER A 157 -1.12 25.32 11.31
CA SER A 157 -1.66 26.18 12.37
C SER A 157 -3.18 26.29 12.35
N SER A 158 -3.85 25.71 11.36
CA SER A 158 -5.31 25.69 11.25
C SER A 158 -5.95 24.70 12.25
N THR A 159 -7.17 25.00 12.68
CA THR A 159 -8.03 24.04 13.39
C THR A 159 -8.40 22.82 12.54
N ASP A 160 -8.29 22.95 11.21
CA ASP A 160 -8.59 21.89 10.26
C ASP A 160 -7.39 20.97 9.98
N TRP A 161 -6.25 21.20 10.65
CA TRP A 161 -5.07 20.35 10.51
C TRP A 161 -5.38 18.92 10.98
N ASN A 162 -5.35 17.98 10.04
CA ASN A 162 -5.67 16.57 10.26
C ASN A 162 -4.42 15.67 10.32
N GLY A 163 -3.22 16.25 10.41
CA GLY A 163 -1.96 15.51 10.36
C GLY A 163 -1.46 15.14 8.96
N ASP A 164 -2.17 15.52 7.90
CA ASP A 164 -1.80 15.22 6.52
C ASP A 164 -1.26 16.44 5.78
N SER A 165 0.01 16.37 5.34
CA SER A 165 0.64 17.44 4.54
C SER A 165 0.31 17.33 3.05
N ARG A 166 -0.33 16.23 2.62
CA ARG A 166 -0.76 16.02 1.24
C ARG A 166 -1.92 16.93 0.88
N GLU A 167 -2.05 17.24 -0.41
CA GLU A 167 -3.25 17.87 -0.94
C GLU A 167 -4.50 17.09 -0.59
N LEU A 168 -5.63 17.79 -0.41
CA LEU A 168 -6.92 17.15 -0.17
C LEU A 168 -7.30 16.23 -1.33
N TYR A 169 -8.04 15.17 -1.01
CA TYR A 169 -8.42 14.19 -2.01
C TYR A 169 -9.41 14.82 -2.98
N ASN A 170 -9.14 14.65 -4.27
CA ASN A 170 -10.05 15.02 -5.34
C ASN A 170 -9.97 13.93 -6.41
N THR A 171 -11.11 13.28 -6.69
CA THR A 171 -11.18 12.17 -7.64
C THR A 171 -10.74 12.58 -9.04
N ILE A 172 -11.14 13.76 -9.51
CA ILE A 172 -10.80 14.26 -10.85
C ILE A 172 -9.29 14.47 -10.97
N LEU A 173 -8.66 15.14 -10.00
CA LEU A 173 -7.21 15.34 -9.99
C LEU A 173 -6.46 14.01 -9.86
N SER A 174 -6.98 13.06 -9.10
CA SER A 174 -6.42 11.71 -8.99
C SER A 174 -6.43 10.99 -10.34
N ASP A 175 -7.54 11.05 -11.08
CA ASP A 175 -7.67 10.43 -12.40
C ASP A 175 -6.75 11.07 -13.44
N GLU A 176 -6.63 12.40 -13.44
CA GLU A 176 -5.70 13.13 -14.32
C GLU A 176 -4.23 12.77 -14.02
N ARG A 177 -3.88 12.65 -12.74
CA ARG A 177 -2.54 12.20 -12.31
C ARG A 177 -2.29 10.76 -12.70
N ALA A 178 -3.26 9.88 -12.54
CA ALA A 178 -3.14 8.48 -12.93
C ALA A 178 -2.86 8.33 -14.43
N LYS A 179 -3.55 9.10 -15.28
CA LYS A 179 -3.23 9.17 -16.72
C LYS A 179 -1.81 9.65 -16.96
N THR A 180 -1.39 10.70 -16.27
CA THR A 180 -0.01 11.22 -16.38
C THR A 180 1.03 10.18 -15.96
N PHE A 181 0.80 9.46 -14.86
CA PHE A 181 1.66 8.37 -14.41
C PHE A 181 1.77 7.25 -15.45
N GLN A 182 0.66 6.91 -16.10
CA GLN A 182 0.65 5.92 -17.16
C GLN A 182 1.40 6.43 -18.40
N ASP A 183 1.01 7.60 -18.93
CA ASP A 183 1.53 8.16 -20.19
C ASP A 183 3.04 8.44 -20.12
N LYS A 184 3.51 8.90 -18.96
CA LYS A 184 4.93 9.22 -18.73
C LYS A 184 5.72 8.07 -18.09
N ASN A 185 5.15 6.87 -18.01
CA ASN A 185 5.79 5.65 -17.50
C ASN A 185 6.39 5.82 -16.09
N LEU A 186 5.54 6.08 -15.10
CA LEU A 186 5.94 6.07 -13.69
C LEU A 186 6.73 4.77 -13.40
N PRO A 187 7.92 4.86 -12.76
CA PRO A 187 8.76 3.68 -12.57
C PRO A 187 8.02 2.54 -11.89
N LEU A 188 8.08 1.35 -12.49
CA LEU A 188 7.35 0.17 -12.01
C LEU A 188 7.66 -0.16 -10.55
N GLY A 189 8.90 0.05 -10.11
CA GLY A 189 9.30 -0.14 -8.72
C GLY A 189 8.56 0.78 -7.74
N VAL A 190 8.23 2.02 -8.13
CA VAL A 190 7.40 2.93 -7.32
C VAL A 190 5.98 2.38 -7.23
N VAL A 191 5.39 1.98 -8.37
CA VAL A 191 4.03 1.40 -8.42
C VAL A 191 3.94 0.17 -7.52
N MET A 192 4.90 -0.75 -7.63
CA MET A 192 4.95 -1.96 -6.79
C MET A 192 5.18 -1.65 -5.31
N SER A 193 6.00 -0.64 -4.99
CA SER A 193 6.23 -0.20 -3.61
C SER A 193 4.93 0.27 -2.96
N VAL A 194 4.20 1.15 -3.64
CA VAL A 194 2.94 1.71 -3.16
C VAL A 194 1.86 0.62 -3.08
N LEU A 195 1.78 -0.25 -4.08
CA LEU A 195 0.82 -1.36 -4.10
C LEU A 195 1.04 -2.31 -2.93
N GLN A 196 2.25 -2.80 -2.70
CA GLN A 196 2.52 -3.72 -1.58
C GLN A 196 2.34 -3.05 -0.22
N TYR A 197 2.71 -1.77 -0.11
CA TYR A 197 2.46 -0.99 1.10
C TYR A 197 0.96 -0.84 1.38
N PHE A 198 0.15 -0.58 0.35
CA PHE A 198 -1.30 -0.57 0.44
C PHE A 198 -1.84 -1.93 0.86
N GLU A 199 -1.43 -3.04 0.21
CA GLU A 199 -1.87 -4.39 0.56
C GLU A 199 -1.62 -4.69 2.05
N PHE A 200 -0.41 -4.43 2.52
CA PHE A 200 -0.04 -4.64 3.92
C PHE A 200 -0.88 -3.77 4.87
N THR A 201 -0.99 -2.48 4.57
CA THR A 201 -1.68 -1.52 5.42
C THR A 201 -3.19 -1.79 5.45
N ASN A 202 -3.80 -2.03 4.29
CA ASN A 202 -5.21 -2.32 4.14
C ASN A 202 -5.61 -3.63 4.82
N ASN A 203 -4.82 -4.70 4.66
CA ASN A 203 -5.09 -5.97 5.35
C ASN A 203 -5.08 -5.81 6.87
N ARG A 204 -4.10 -5.07 7.42
CA ARG A 204 -4.05 -4.79 8.87
C ARG A 204 -5.18 -3.89 9.33
N PHE A 205 -5.54 -2.89 8.52
CA PHE A 205 -6.66 -2.00 8.81
C PHE A 205 -7.98 -2.80 8.87
N LEU A 206 -8.27 -3.60 7.84
CA LEU A 206 -9.47 -4.43 7.79
C LEU A 206 -9.51 -5.45 8.92
N GLU A 207 -8.40 -6.12 9.26
CA GLU A 207 -8.35 -7.04 10.40
C GLU A 207 -8.63 -6.32 11.73
N GLY A 208 -8.06 -5.11 11.93
CA GLY A 208 -8.31 -4.29 13.11
C GLY A 208 -9.77 -3.85 13.27
N TYR A 209 -10.52 -3.81 12.16
CA TYR A 209 -11.94 -3.47 12.11
C TYR A 209 -12.83 -4.62 11.66
N LYS A 210 -12.40 -5.87 11.82
CA LYS A 210 -13.18 -7.05 11.41
C LYS A 210 -14.62 -7.04 11.94
N LEU A 211 -14.80 -6.58 13.18
CA LEU A 211 -16.12 -6.42 13.84
C LEU A 211 -17.03 -5.36 13.18
N ALA A 212 -16.48 -4.41 12.42
CA ALA A 212 -17.27 -3.49 11.59
C ALA A 212 -17.91 -4.18 10.38
N TYR A 213 -17.45 -5.39 10.06
CA TYR A 213 -17.88 -6.18 8.89
C TYR A 213 -18.30 -7.60 9.25
N GLU A 214 -18.45 -7.94 10.54
CA GLU A 214 -18.98 -9.25 10.91
C GLU A 214 -20.39 -9.38 10.33
N PRO A 215 -20.63 -10.35 9.43
CA PRO A 215 -21.95 -10.56 8.86
C PRO A 215 -22.92 -10.98 9.97
N SER A 216 -24.21 -10.71 9.77
CA SER A 216 -25.27 -11.46 10.42
C SER A 216 -25.05 -12.97 10.18
N GLU A 217 -25.56 -13.83 11.06
CA GLU A 217 -25.30 -15.28 11.01
C GLU A 217 -25.72 -15.95 9.66
N ASP A 218 -26.51 -15.26 8.84
CA ASP A 218 -26.82 -15.62 7.46
C ASP A 218 -25.67 -15.25 6.49
N GLN A 219 -24.68 -16.14 6.37
CA GLN A 219 -23.47 -15.96 5.53
C GLN A 219 -23.65 -16.26 4.03
N ASP A 220 -24.86 -16.55 3.57
CA ASP A 220 -25.10 -16.97 2.17
C ASP A 220 -25.44 -15.83 1.19
N GLU A 221 -25.55 -14.58 1.66
CA GLU A 221 -25.81 -13.45 0.77
C GLU A 221 -24.53 -12.96 0.08
N THR A 222 -24.54 -13.01 -1.25
CA THR A 222 -23.47 -12.43 -2.07
C THR A 222 -23.44 -10.92 -1.88
N PRO A 223 -22.25 -10.28 -1.73
CA PRO A 223 -22.17 -8.84 -1.61
C PRO A 223 -22.88 -8.11 -2.76
N LEU A 224 -23.71 -7.12 -2.43
CA LEU A 224 -24.45 -6.33 -3.42
C LEU A 224 -23.52 -5.62 -4.43
N TYR A 225 -22.34 -5.21 -3.97
CA TYR A 225 -21.33 -4.52 -4.79
C TYR A 225 -20.01 -5.31 -4.80
N GLN A 226 -19.65 -5.87 -5.96
CA GLN A 226 -18.42 -6.66 -6.15
C GLN A 226 -17.22 -5.82 -6.62
N ASN A 227 -17.37 -4.52 -6.76
CA ASN A 227 -16.34 -3.56 -7.21
C ASN A 227 -15.77 -2.71 -6.05
N GLY A 228 -16.20 -2.94 -4.81
CA GLY A 228 -15.77 -2.15 -3.66
C GLY A 228 -16.64 -0.90 -3.39
N GLU A 229 -17.64 -0.61 -4.21
CA GLU A 229 -18.57 0.53 -4.00
C GLU A 229 -19.37 0.40 -2.70
N GLY A 230 -19.45 -0.80 -2.12
CA GLY A 230 -20.08 -1.03 -0.82
C GLY A 230 -19.56 -0.10 0.28
N LEU A 231 -18.28 0.28 0.25
CA LEU A 231 -17.72 1.24 1.20
C LEU A 231 -18.32 2.64 1.03
N VAL A 232 -18.50 3.07 -0.21
CA VAL A 232 -19.08 4.38 -0.53
C VAL A 232 -20.54 4.41 -0.13
N THR A 233 -21.29 3.33 -0.38
CA THR A 233 -22.70 3.24 0.04
C THR A 233 -22.82 3.25 1.57
N THR A 234 -21.91 2.59 2.29
CA THR A 234 -21.86 2.68 3.75
C THR A 234 -21.69 4.13 4.22
N PHE A 235 -20.84 4.94 3.56
CA PHE A 235 -20.69 6.35 3.90
C PHE A 235 -21.96 7.16 3.63
N MET A 236 -22.68 6.87 2.54
CA MET A 236 -23.99 7.49 2.28
C MET A 236 -24.99 7.18 3.40
N ASP A 237 -25.00 5.95 3.91
CA ASP A 237 -25.89 5.56 5.00
C ASP A 237 -25.50 6.23 6.32
N ILE A 238 -24.20 6.35 6.63
CA ILE A 238 -23.73 7.14 7.78
C ILE A 238 -24.17 8.60 7.67
N ALA A 239 -24.08 9.19 6.47
CA ALA A 239 -24.51 10.56 6.22
C ALA A 239 -26.02 10.73 6.43
N LYS A 240 -26.85 9.77 6.01
CA LYS A 240 -28.30 9.79 6.29
C LYS A 240 -28.62 9.77 7.78
N LEU A 241 -27.78 9.13 8.60
CA LEU A 241 -27.91 9.15 10.06
C LEU A 241 -27.51 10.50 10.69
N GLY A 242 -26.84 11.38 9.93
CA GLY A 242 -26.41 12.71 10.37
C GLY A 242 -25.28 12.71 11.39
N VAL A 243 -24.59 11.57 11.59
CA VAL A 243 -23.59 11.38 12.67
C VAL A 243 -22.40 12.30 12.51
N PHE A 244 -21.89 12.42 11.27
CA PHE A 244 -20.77 13.30 10.93
C PHE A 244 -21.20 14.45 10.02
N GLY A 245 -22.50 14.71 9.89
CA GLY A 245 -23.07 15.63 8.91
C GLY A 245 -23.39 14.95 7.58
N ASP A 246 -23.21 15.69 6.49
CA ASP A 246 -23.47 15.20 5.13
C ASP A 246 -22.39 14.23 4.61
N PHE A 247 -22.61 13.72 3.39
CA PHE A 247 -21.70 12.77 2.75
C PHE A 247 -20.28 13.33 2.59
N GLU A 248 -20.14 14.61 2.25
CA GLU A 248 -18.83 15.23 2.08
C GLU A 248 -18.06 15.26 3.41
N ASN A 249 -18.75 15.57 4.51
CA ASN A 249 -18.14 15.55 5.83
C ASN A 249 -17.74 14.15 6.29
N VAL A 250 -18.56 13.12 6.00
CA VAL A 250 -18.19 11.70 6.25
C VAL A 250 -16.94 11.33 5.47
N CYS A 251 -16.89 11.67 4.19
CA CYS A 251 -15.75 11.39 3.31
C CYS A 251 -14.45 12.03 3.81
N LYS A 252 -14.51 13.26 4.36
CA LYS A 252 -13.36 13.99 4.90
C LYS A 252 -12.87 13.48 6.25
N GLN A 253 -13.70 12.73 7.00
CA GLN A 253 -13.28 12.18 8.29
C GLN A 253 -12.07 11.25 8.13
N ASN A 254 -11.27 11.16 9.19
CA ASN A 254 -10.23 10.14 9.27
C ASN A 254 -10.85 8.74 9.15
N GLY A 255 -10.23 7.86 8.36
CA GLY A 255 -10.72 6.50 8.14
C GLY A 255 -10.93 5.72 9.44
N HIS A 256 -10.01 5.83 10.41
CA HIS A 256 -10.16 5.14 11.69
C HIS A 256 -11.40 5.58 12.47
N THR A 257 -11.79 6.85 12.38
CA THR A 257 -12.98 7.39 13.07
C THR A 257 -14.25 6.78 12.52
N VAL A 258 -14.39 6.75 11.19
CA VAL A 258 -15.57 6.19 10.52
C VAL A 258 -15.69 4.69 10.80
N TRP A 259 -14.58 3.96 10.73
CA TRP A 259 -14.57 2.53 11.01
C TRP A 259 -14.77 2.16 12.48
N LEU A 260 -14.29 3.00 13.40
CA LEU A 260 -14.56 2.84 14.82
C LEU A 260 -16.06 3.01 15.11
N PHE A 261 -16.71 3.99 14.47
CA PHE A 261 -18.15 4.19 14.58
C PHE A 261 -18.93 2.98 14.07
N LEU A 262 -18.58 2.45 12.89
CA LEU A 262 -19.19 1.23 12.35
C LEU A 262 -19.03 0.04 13.31
N ARG A 263 -17.83 -0.15 13.85
CA ARG A 263 -17.54 -1.20 14.83
C ARG A 263 -18.40 -1.07 16.09
N ASP A 264 -18.50 0.13 16.66
CA ASP A 264 -19.28 0.39 17.88
C ASP A 264 -20.78 0.13 17.66
N ASN A 265 -21.34 0.57 16.52
CA ASN A 265 -22.74 0.31 16.19
C ASN A 265 -23.03 -1.19 16.04
N ASN A 266 -22.19 -1.92 15.31
CA ASN A 266 -22.38 -3.36 15.16
C ASN A 266 -22.30 -4.09 16.51
N LEU A 267 -21.38 -3.69 17.39
CA LEU A 267 -21.29 -4.23 18.74
C LEU A 267 -22.53 -3.93 19.59
N LYS A 268 -23.11 -2.73 19.45
CA LYS A 268 -24.36 -2.36 20.13
C LYS A 268 -25.54 -3.20 19.63
N ILE A 269 -25.67 -3.35 18.31
CA ILE A 269 -26.71 -4.17 17.68
C ILE A 269 -26.59 -5.64 18.13
N LYS A 270 -25.38 -6.21 18.07
CA LYS A 270 -25.11 -7.59 18.52
C LYS A 270 -25.50 -7.80 19.98
N ARG A 271 -25.15 -6.86 20.86
CA ARG A 271 -25.54 -6.91 22.29
C ARG A 271 -27.04 -6.77 22.51
N ALA A 272 -27.73 -5.96 21.70
CA ALA A 272 -29.18 -5.81 21.77
C ALA A 272 -29.90 -7.11 21.34
N ASN A 273 -29.46 -7.72 20.23
CA ASN A 273 -30.01 -8.99 19.74
C ASN A 273 -29.82 -10.12 20.76
N GLN A 274 -28.61 -10.27 21.30
CA GLN A 274 -28.31 -11.26 22.35
C GLN A 274 -29.17 -11.07 23.61
N ARG A 275 -29.51 -9.82 23.97
CA ARG A 275 -30.41 -9.54 25.10
C ARG A 275 -31.85 -9.89 24.77
N ALA A 276 -32.31 -9.60 23.56
CA ALA A 276 -33.66 -9.94 23.10
C ALA A 276 -33.87 -11.47 23.04
N GLU A 277 -32.90 -12.21 22.52
CA GLU A 277 -32.93 -13.68 22.49
C GLU A 277 -33.00 -14.28 23.90
N ARG A 278 -32.19 -13.78 24.84
CA ARG A 278 -32.22 -14.24 26.24
C ARG A 278 -33.49 -13.86 27.00
N ALA A 279 -34.21 -12.83 26.56
CA ALA A 279 -35.48 -12.43 27.16
C ALA A 279 -36.69 -13.21 26.61
N ASN A 280 -36.51 -13.88 25.47
CA ASN A 280 -37.52 -14.70 24.80
C ASN A 280 -37.39 -16.21 25.10
N ILE A 281 -36.49 -16.59 26.01
CA ILE A 281 -36.31 -17.95 26.57
C ILE A 281 -36.69 -17.91 28.05
#